data_AF-A0A1V5UZN2-F1
#
_entry.id   AF-A0A1V5UZN2-F1
#
_cell.length_a   1.000
_cell.length_b   1.000
_cell.length_c   1.000
_cell.angle_alpha   90.00
_cell.angle_beta   90.00
_cell.angle_gamma   90.00
#
_symmetry.space_group_name_H-M   'P 1'
#
loop_
_entity.id
_entity.type
_entity.pdbx_description
1 polymer ?
#
loop_
_entity_poly.entity_id
_entity_poly.type
_entity_poly.pdbx_seq_one_letter_code
_entity_poly.pdbx_strand_id
1 'polypeptide(L)'
;MDDCYCDYEAPEFYVQETRRAKKEHRCSECGRAIDAGESYEHVRGKWDGEIGTYKTCSRCLALKNWVKAHVPCACIPHGNLVEESVEAARNYSHEAPGLLFGAYRRQIAIKRHRKAQATNPIPEGGQHGPD
;
A
#
# COMPACT_ATOMS: atom_id res chain seq x y z
N MET A 1 18.87 -12.86 -17.26
CA MET A 1 18.53 -11.55 -16.69
C MET A 1 17.29 -11.07 -17.39
N ASP A 2 16.15 -11.07 -16.70
CA ASP A 2 14.92 -10.47 -17.20
C ASP A 2 15.00 -8.99 -16.82
N ASP A 3 15.30 -8.13 -17.79
CA ASP A 3 15.47 -6.69 -17.56
C ASP A 3 14.09 -6.04 -17.52
N CYS A 4 13.52 -5.97 -16.31
CA CYS A 4 12.24 -5.33 -16.06
C CYS A 4 12.38 -3.81 -16.25
N TYR A 5 11.86 -3.29 -17.36
CA TYR A 5 11.78 -1.85 -17.62
C TYR A 5 10.52 -1.25 -16.96
N CYS A 6 10.72 -0.30 -16.06
CA CYS A 6 9.66 0.59 -15.57
C CYS A 6 9.80 1.95 -16.28
N ASP A 7 8.67 2.54 -16.66
CA ASP A 7 8.59 3.86 -17.29
C ASP A 7 8.82 5.03 -16.32
N TYR A 8 8.93 4.76 -15.01
CA TYR A 8 9.27 5.75 -13.99
C TYR A 8 10.78 5.88 -13.79
N GLU A 9 11.22 7.11 -13.47
CA GLU A 9 12.61 7.36 -13.08
C GLU A 9 12.95 6.59 -11.78
N ALA A 10 14.08 5.87 -11.82
CA ALA A 10 14.57 5.17 -10.65
C ALA A 10 14.96 6.17 -9.56
N PRO A 11 14.64 5.90 -8.28
CA PRO A 11 15.01 6.81 -7.22
C PRO A 11 16.53 6.94 -7.05
N GLU A 12 17.01 8.15 -6.73
CA GLU A 12 18.42 8.39 -6.38
C GLU A 12 18.86 7.56 -5.16
N PHE A 13 17.94 7.36 -4.20
CA PHE A 13 18.10 6.38 -3.14
C PHE A 13 16.75 5.76 -2.79
N TYR A 14 16.77 4.50 -2.35
CA TYR A 14 15.58 3.78 -1.94
C TYR A 14 15.88 2.89 -0.74
N VAL A 15 15.17 3.15 0.37
CA VAL A 15 15.24 2.35 1.59
C VAL A 15 13.85 1.80 1.89
N GLN A 16 13.74 0.47 1.99
CA GLN A 16 12.50 -0.24 2.29
C GLN A 16 12.70 -1.15 3.48
N GLU A 17 11.82 -1.04 4.46
CA GLU A 17 11.89 -1.82 5.70
C GLU A 17 10.48 -2.24 6.16
N THR A 18 10.38 -3.38 6.83
CA THR A 18 9.16 -3.73 7.58
C THR A 18 9.31 -3.24 9.02
N ARG A 19 8.34 -2.48 9.51
CA ARG A 19 8.33 -1.92 10.86
C ARG A 19 7.08 -2.33 11.61
N ARG A 20 7.16 -2.31 12.94
CA ARG A 20 6.01 -2.41 13.84
C ARG A 20 5.65 -1.02 14.35
N ALA A 21 4.39 -0.62 14.19
CA ALA A 21 3.90 0.70 14.56
C ALA A 21 4.01 0.89 16.08
N LYS A 22 4.69 1.97 16.50
CA LYS A 22 4.77 2.37 17.93
C LYS A 22 3.64 3.33 18.33
N LYS A 23 3.02 3.96 17.33
CA LYS A 23 1.87 4.86 17.42
C LYS A 23 1.04 4.70 16.15
N GLU A 24 -0.18 5.24 16.15
CA GLU A 24 -1.00 5.24 14.95
C GLU A 24 -0.31 5.97 13.78
N HIS A 25 -0.45 5.39 12.59
CA HIS A 25 -0.03 5.99 11.32
C HIS A 25 -1.16 5.93 10.31
N ARG A 26 -1.10 6.75 9.26
CA ARG A 26 -1.98 6.63 8.10
C ARG A 26 -1.28 5.87 6.99
N CYS A 27 -1.97 4.87 6.42
CA CYS A 27 -1.51 4.15 5.23
C CYS A 27 -1.49 5.11 4.03
N SER A 28 -0.37 5.22 3.35
CA SER A 28 -0.19 6.10 2.18
C SER A 28 -1.06 5.69 0.99
N GLU A 29 -1.46 4.42 0.90
CA GLU A 29 -2.16 3.89 -0.27
C GLU A 29 -3.69 3.87 -0.14
N CYS A 30 -4.20 3.49 1.03
CA CYS A 30 -5.64 3.35 1.25
C CYS A 30 -6.20 4.34 2.28
N GLY A 31 -5.33 5.15 2.91
CA GLY A 31 -5.72 6.15 3.89
C GLY A 31 -6.23 5.60 5.23
N ARG A 32 -6.19 4.29 5.44
CA ARG A 32 -6.60 3.67 6.71
C ARG A 32 -5.61 4.01 7.85
N ALA A 33 -6.08 3.98 9.09
CA ALA A 33 -5.21 3.91 10.27
C ALA A 33 -4.47 2.56 10.33
N ILE A 34 -3.18 2.63 10.62
CA ILE A 34 -2.28 1.54 10.98
C ILE A 34 -2.08 1.68 12.49
N ASP A 35 -2.76 0.84 13.26
CA ASP A 35 -2.82 0.96 14.71
C ASP A 35 -1.48 0.59 15.35
N ALA A 36 -1.24 1.07 16.58
CA ALA A 36 -0.07 0.68 17.35
C ALA A 36 0.00 -0.85 17.49
N GLY A 37 1.18 -1.41 17.24
CA GLY A 37 1.41 -2.86 17.23
C GLY A 37 1.23 -3.53 15.87
N GLU A 38 0.61 -2.89 14.88
CA GLU A 38 0.52 -3.43 13.52
C GLU A 38 1.87 -3.38 12.77
N SER A 39 2.08 -4.35 11.88
CA SER A 39 3.20 -4.32 10.93
C SER A 39 2.85 -3.56 9.65
N TYR A 40 3.80 -2.79 9.14
CA TYR A 40 3.67 -2.02 7.90
C TYR A 40 5.02 -1.90 7.19
N GLU A 41 4.99 -1.70 5.88
CA GLU A 41 6.17 -1.34 5.08
C GLU A 41 6.42 0.17 5.22
N HIS A 42 7.67 0.54 5.51
CA HIS A 42 8.14 1.91 5.53
C HIS A 42 9.16 2.10 4.42
N VAL A 43 8.83 2.95 3.45
CA VAL A 43 9.74 3.32 2.36
C VAL A 43 10.13 4.77 2.49
N ARG A 44 11.41 5.05 2.29
CA ARG A 44 11.95 6.40 2.08
C ARG A 44 12.81 6.38 0.81
N GLY A 45 12.58 7.33 -0.08
CA GLY A 45 13.39 7.46 -1.28
C GLY A 45 13.42 8.89 -1.77
N LYS A 46 14.22 9.15 -2.81
CA LYS A 46 14.26 10.43 -3.52
C LYS A 46 13.97 10.21 -4.99
N TRP A 47 12.95 10.88 -5.51
CA TRP A 47 12.49 10.85 -6.90
C TRP A 47 12.39 12.29 -7.37
N ASP A 48 12.88 12.61 -8.57
CA ASP A 48 12.76 13.94 -9.19
C ASP A 48 13.20 15.10 -8.29
N GLY A 49 14.25 14.89 -7.49
CA GLY A 49 14.74 15.89 -6.53
C GLY A 49 14.01 15.91 -5.18
N GLU A 50 12.86 15.24 -5.04
CA GLU A 50 12.00 15.26 -3.85
C GLU A 50 12.09 13.98 -3.02
N ILE A 51 12.07 14.12 -1.69
CA ILE A 51 12.09 12.97 -0.77
C ILE A 51 10.65 12.54 -0.45
N GLY A 52 10.30 11.32 -0.86
CA GLY A 52 9.04 10.68 -0.50
C GLY A 52 9.19 9.75 0.72
N THR A 53 8.14 9.66 1.54
CA THR A 53 8.04 8.66 2.62
C THR A 53 6.67 8.00 2.60
N TYR A 54 6.64 6.68 2.46
CA TYR A 54 5.41 5.90 2.31
C TYR A 54 5.27 4.87 3.44
N LYS A 55 4.07 4.76 3.98
CA LYS A 55 3.71 3.77 5.02
C LYS A 55 2.61 2.89 4.48
N THR A 56 2.92 1.65 4.15
CA THR A 56 1.99 0.77 3.44
C THR A 56 1.53 -0.35 4.37
N CYS A 57 0.22 -0.40 4.64
CA CYS A 57 -0.36 -1.42 5.50
C CYS A 57 -0.31 -2.82 4.86
N SER A 58 -0.36 -3.86 5.69
CA SER A 58 -0.28 -5.26 5.26
C SER A 58 -1.33 -5.66 4.22
N ARG A 59 -2.53 -5.05 4.24
CA ARG A 59 -3.58 -5.32 3.25
C ARG A 59 -3.24 -4.78 1.86
N CYS A 60 -2.67 -3.58 1.77
CA CYS A 60 -2.20 -3.04 0.50
C CYS A 60 -1.00 -3.85 -0.02
N LEU A 61 -0.07 -4.22 0.86
CA LEU A 61 1.05 -5.12 0.49
C LEU A 61 0.56 -6.47 -0.02
N ALA A 62 -0.49 -7.04 0.58
CA ALA A 62 -1.06 -8.31 0.12
C ALA A 62 -1.63 -8.22 -1.31
N LEU A 63 -2.16 -7.07 -1.72
CA LEU A 63 -2.57 -6.81 -3.10
C LEU A 63 -1.36 -6.68 -4.03
N LYS A 64 -0.39 -5.82 -3.69
CA LYS A 64 0.86 -5.64 -4.47
C LYS A 64 1.59 -6.97 -4.69
N ASN A 65 1.77 -7.75 -3.62
CA ASN A 65 2.46 -9.03 -3.68
C ASN A 65 1.70 -10.09 -4.48
N TRP A 66 0.35 -10.09 -4.41
CA TRP A 66 -0.46 -10.96 -5.26
C TRP A 66 -0.24 -10.66 -6.74
N VAL A 67 -0.23 -9.39 -7.11
CA VAL A 67 -0.03 -8.98 -8.51
C VAL A 67 1.39 -9.27 -8.96
N LYS A 68 2.41 -8.91 -8.18
CA LYS A 68 3.82 -9.19 -8.48
C LYS A 68 4.13 -10.69 -8.61
N ALA A 69 3.36 -11.56 -7.97
CA ALA A 69 3.53 -13.01 -8.11
C ALA A 69 3.03 -13.57 -9.45
N HIS A 70 2.18 -12.83 -10.18
CA HIS A 70 1.58 -13.30 -11.43
C HIS A 70 1.95 -12.46 -12.64
N VAL A 71 2.23 -11.17 -12.45
CA VAL A 71 2.56 -10.24 -13.53
C VAL A 71 4.07 -10.02 -13.51
N PRO A 72 4.82 -10.61 -14.46
CA PRO A 72 6.24 -10.33 -14.62
C PRO A 72 6.44 -8.84 -14.75
N CYS A 73 7.52 -8.33 -14.16
CA CYS A 73 7.89 -6.92 -14.29
C CYS A 73 6.84 -5.91 -13.78
N ALA A 74 5.94 -6.30 -12.87
CA ALA A 74 4.94 -5.38 -12.32
C ALA A 74 5.56 -4.21 -11.52
N CYS A 75 5.64 -3.06 -12.18
CA CYS A 75 6.11 -1.79 -11.64
C CYS A 75 4.98 -1.07 -10.89
N ILE A 76 4.75 -1.46 -9.64
CA ILE A 76 3.70 -0.86 -8.81
C ILE A 76 4.27 0.34 -8.03
N PRO A 77 3.87 1.59 -8.33
CA PRO A 77 4.38 2.77 -7.66
C PRO A 77 3.84 2.89 -6.23
N HIS A 78 4.49 3.75 -5.45
CA HIS A 78 3.96 4.22 -4.17
C HIS A 78 3.00 5.38 -4.40
N GLY A 79 1.96 5.53 -3.57
CA GLY A 79 0.95 6.59 -3.69
C GLY A 79 -0.24 6.25 -4.60
N ASN A 80 -0.09 5.28 -5.51
CA ASN A 80 -1.21 4.75 -6.32
C ASN A 80 -1.28 3.22 -6.36
N LEU A 81 -0.69 2.54 -5.38
CA LEU A 81 -0.45 1.09 -5.41
C LEU A 81 -1.72 0.28 -5.69
N VAL A 82 -2.85 0.67 -5.10
CA VAL A 82 -4.09 -0.11 -5.18
C VAL A 82 -4.70 -0.09 -6.58
N GLU A 83 -4.69 1.06 -7.24
CA GLU A 83 -5.23 1.22 -8.59
C GLU A 83 -4.35 0.51 -9.60
N GLU A 84 -3.05 0.82 -9.58
CA GLU A 84 -2.04 0.23 -10.47
C GLU A 84 -1.96 -1.29 -10.34
N SER A 85 -2.11 -1.83 -9.13
CA SER A 85 -2.17 -3.27 -8.92
C SER A 85 -3.39 -3.91 -9.61
N VAL A 86 -4.56 -3.27 -9.53
CA VAL A 86 -5.78 -3.80 -10.15
C VAL A 86 -5.74 -3.64 -11.66
N GLU A 87 -5.16 -2.55 -12.17
CA GLU A 87 -4.95 -2.33 -13.59
C GLU A 87 -3.96 -3.35 -14.18
N ALA A 88 -2.80 -3.55 -13.56
CA ALA A 88 -1.85 -4.58 -13.95
C ALA A 88 -2.51 -5.98 -13.95
N ALA A 89 -3.28 -6.30 -12.91
CA ALA A 89 -4.03 -7.55 -12.84
C ALA A 89 -5.09 -7.70 -13.95
N ARG A 90 -5.71 -6.59 -14.37
CA ARG A 90 -6.69 -6.58 -15.46
C ARG A 90 -6.00 -6.82 -16.80
N ASN A 91 -4.93 -6.07 -17.07
CA ASN A 91 -4.19 -6.14 -18.32
C ASN A 91 -3.58 -7.54 -18.52
N TYR A 92 -3.09 -8.16 -17.45
CA TYR A 92 -2.49 -9.49 -17.48
C TYR A 92 -3.47 -10.65 -17.22
N SER A 93 -4.77 -10.37 -17.09
CA SER A 93 -5.76 -11.39 -16.71
C SER A 93 -5.92 -12.53 -17.72
N HIS A 94 -5.54 -12.30 -18.97
CA HIS A 94 -5.58 -13.29 -20.05
C HIS A 94 -4.44 -14.31 -19.97
N GLU A 95 -3.31 -13.96 -19.38
CA GLU A 95 -2.16 -14.86 -19.20
C GLU A 95 -2.22 -15.63 -17.86
N ALA A 96 -2.89 -15.07 -16.85
CA ALA A 96 -3.03 -15.68 -15.53
C ALA A 96 -4.51 -15.79 -15.09
N PRO A 97 -5.21 -16.89 -15.44
CA PRO A 97 -6.60 -17.09 -15.03
C PRO A 97 -6.80 -16.96 -13.52
N GLY A 98 -7.77 -16.15 -13.10
CA GLY A 98 -8.08 -15.91 -11.69
C GLY A 98 -7.26 -14.80 -11.02
N LEU A 99 -6.22 -14.26 -11.67
CA LEU A 99 -5.44 -13.12 -11.18
C LEU A 99 -6.33 -11.92 -10.83
N LEU A 100 -7.14 -11.47 -11.79
CA LEU A 100 -8.02 -10.30 -11.63
C LEU A 100 -9.06 -10.52 -10.52
N PHE A 101 -9.67 -11.69 -10.45
CA PHE A 101 -10.60 -12.02 -9.37
C PHE A 101 -9.90 -12.02 -8.00
N GLY A 102 -8.69 -12.59 -7.92
CA GLY A 102 -7.85 -12.54 -6.73
C GLY A 102 -7.46 -11.12 -6.31
N ALA A 103 -7.20 -10.23 -7.27
CA ALA A 103 -6.92 -8.82 -7.04
C ALA A 103 -8.17 -8.10 -6.50
N TYR A 104 -9.35 -8.30 -7.11
CA TYR A 104 -10.60 -7.70 -6.64
C TYR A 104 -10.98 -8.12 -5.23
N ARG A 105 -10.81 -9.41 -4.87
CA ARG A 105 -11.06 -9.86 -3.48
C ARG A 105 -10.23 -9.09 -2.46
N ARG A 106 -8.96 -8.80 -2.79
CA ARG A 106 -8.06 -8.01 -1.94
C ARG A 106 -8.42 -6.53 -1.94
N GLN A 107 -8.77 -5.95 -3.09
CA GLN A 107 -9.25 -4.57 -3.18
C GLN A 107 -10.51 -4.36 -2.31
N ILE A 108 -11.46 -5.29 -2.35
CA ILE A 108 -12.67 -5.24 -1.51
C ILE A 108 -12.31 -5.37 -0.02
N ALA A 109 -11.36 -6.22 0.34
CA ALA A 109 -10.88 -6.32 1.72
C ALA A 109 -10.24 -5.00 2.20
N ILE A 110 -9.49 -4.31 1.35
CA ILE A 110 -8.93 -2.97 1.63
C ILE A 110 -10.07 -1.96 1.85
N LYS A 111 -11.04 -1.88 0.93
CA LYS A 111 -12.18 -0.94 1.01
C LYS A 111 -13.04 -1.17 2.26
N ARG A 112 -13.37 -2.43 2.57
CA ARG A 112 -14.16 -2.80 3.75
C ARG A 112 -13.47 -2.37 5.04
N HIS A 113 -12.16 -2.57 5.14
CA HIS A 113 -11.41 -2.19 6.33
C HIS A 113 -11.34 -0.68 6.52
N ARG A 114 -11.11 0.08 5.43
CA ARG A 114 -11.15 1.55 5.46
C ARG A 114 -12.53 2.04 5.92
N LYS A 115 -13.61 1.45 5.41
CA LYS A 115 -14.98 1.80 5.81
C LYS A 115 -15.23 1.47 7.29
N ALA A 116 -14.81 0.29 7.76
CA ALA A 116 -14.96 -0.12 9.15
C ALA A 116 -14.28 0.86 10.13
N GLN A 117 -13.08 1.34 9.79
CA GLN A 117 -12.39 2.37 10.59
C GLN A 117 -13.07 3.74 10.51
N ALA A 118 -13.69 4.10 9.39
CA ALA A 118 -14.47 5.33 9.30
C ALA A 118 -15.78 5.29 10.11
N THR A 119 -16.35 4.10 10.33
CA THR A 119 -17.58 3.90 11.11
C THR A 119 -17.33 3.66 12.60
N ASN A 120 -16.09 3.37 13.00
CA ASN A 120 -15.71 3.34 14.41
C ASN A 120 -15.28 4.76 14.80
N PRO A 121 -16.14 5.56 15.46
CA PRO A 121 -15.70 6.85 15.96
C PRO A 121 -14.49 6.65 16.87
N ILE A 122 -13.51 7.54 16.74
CA ILE A 122 -12.44 7.66 17.73
C ILE A 122 -13.13 7.90 19.07
N PRO A 123 -12.86 7.13 20.14
CA PRO A 123 -13.42 7.43 21.43
C PRO A 123 -12.97 8.85 21.83
N GLU A 124 -13.93 9.77 21.96
CA GLU A 124 -13.67 11.09 22.53
C GLU A 124 -13.27 10.91 24.00
N GLY A 125 -12.00 11.10 24.32
CA GLY A 125 -11.50 11.17 25.69
C GLY A 125 -9.95 11.23 25.70
N GLY A 126 -9.29 12.23 26.28
CA GLY A 126 -9.73 13.10 27.36
C GLY A 126 -9.61 14.59 27.04
N GLN A 127 -10.72 15.28 27.29
CA GLN A 127 -10.67 16.60 27.90
C GLN A 127 -10.05 16.43 29.30
N HIS A 128 -8.87 16.99 29.50
CA HIS A 128 -8.57 17.64 30.77
C HIS A 128 -8.28 19.09 30.43
N GLY A 129 -9.17 19.95 30.95
CA GLY A 129 -9.11 21.40 30.84
C GLY A 129 -7.95 21.99 31.66
N PRO A 130 -7.95 23.33 31.80
CA PRO A 130 -6.75 24.15 31.96
C PRO A 130 -6.23 24.18 33.41
N ASP A 131 -4.91 24.33 33.55
CA ASP A 131 -4.23 25.43 34.24
C ASP A 131 -2.73 25.43 33.86
#